data_AF-A0A0F9RFV0-F1
#
_entry.id   AF-A0A0F9RFV0-F1
#
_cell.length_a   1.000
_cell.length_b   1.000
_cell.length_c   1.000
_cell.angle_alpha   90.00
_cell.angle_beta   90.00
_cell.angle_gamma   90.00
#
_symmetry.space_group_name_H-M   'P 1'
#
loop_
_entity.id
_entity.type
_entity.pdbx_description
1 polymer ?
#
loop_
_entity_poly.entity_id
_entity_poly.type
_entity_poly.pdbx_seq_one_letter_code
_entity_poly.pdbx_strand_id
1 'polypeptide(L)'
;MSKTCVICKQKIIEKKERWVRLTDFNKGKQTGEQFYHLECWRDRFVISNSIRKQKMYRQTQKSIGSILKRLNVNPTKEYDLVIK
;
A
#
# COMPACT_ATOMS: atom_id res chain seq x y z
N MET A 1 -8.44 11.12 -18.23
CA MET A 1 -7.56 11.97 -17.40
C MET A 1 -6.12 11.47 -17.52
N SER A 2 -5.15 12.36 -17.70
CA SER A 2 -3.73 11.96 -17.69
C SER A 2 -3.24 11.77 -16.26
N LYS A 3 -2.66 10.60 -15.94
CA LYS A 3 -1.97 10.38 -14.67
C LYS A 3 -0.69 11.20 -14.67
N THR A 4 -0.54 12.08 -13.68
CA THR A 4 0.65 12.93 -13.54
C THR A 4 1.31 12.61 -12.21
N CYS A 5 2.64 12.42 -12.22
CA CYS A 5 3.38 12.14 -11.01
C CYS A 5 3.32 13.35 -10.07
N VAL A 6 2.90 13.15 -8.82
CA VAL A 6 2.80 14.24 -7.84
C VAL A 6 4.16 14.85 -7.48
N ILE A 7 5.24 14.06 -7.59
CA ILE A 7 6.61 14.46 -7.20
C ILE A 7 7.30 15.27 -8.30
N CYS A 8 7.48 14.69 -9.49
CA CYS A 8 8.21 15.35 -10.58
C CYS A 8 7.30 16.15 -11.53
N LYS A 9 5.97 16.12 -11.34
CA LYS A 9 4.96 16.81 -12.16
C LYS A 9 4.93 16.40 -13.64
N GLN A 10 5.67 15.37 -14.04
CA GLN A 10 5.63 14.81 -15.39
C GLN A 10 4.47 13.83 -15.55
N LYS A 11 4.00 13.68 -16.79
CA LYS A 11 2.92 12.77 -17.16
C LYS A 11 3.43 11.33 -17.20
N ILE A 12 2.69 10.42 -16.58
CA ILE A 12 2.99 8.98 -16.53
C ILE A 12 2.50 8.32 -17.83
N ILE A 13 3.38 7.61 -18.51
CA ILE A 13 3.06 6.84 -19.72
C ILE A 13 2.82 5.39 -19.32
N GLU A 14 1.56 5.04 -19.04
CA GLU A 14 1.19 3.74 -18.45
C GLU A 14 1.67 2.50 -19.21
N LYS A 15 1.83 2.59 -20.54
CA LYS A 15 2.31 1.48 -21.38
C LYS A 15 3.83 1.31 -21.35
N LYS A 16 4.58 2.31 -20.90
CA LYS A 16 6.05 2.35 -20.95
C LYS A 16 6.70 2.38 -19.57
N GLU A 17 5.98 2.83 -18.55
CA GLU A 17 6.55 3.16 -17.24
C GLU A 17 5.89 2.38 -16.11
N ARG A 18 6.67 2.09 -15.07
CA ARG A 18 6.15 1.55 -13.81
C ARG A 18 5.71 2.70 -12.90
N TRP A 19 4.54 2.57 -12.29
CA TRP A 19 3.94 3.63 -11.47
C TRP A 19 3.17 3.06 -10.28
N VAL A 20 2.88 3.93 -9.31
CA VAL A 20 2.17 3.62 -8.06
C VAL A 20 0.95 4.54 -7.94
N ARG A 21 -0.17 3.99 -7.47
CA ARG A 21 -1.37 4.74 -7.07
C ARG A 21 -1.51 4.69 -5.56
N LEU A 22 -1.69 5.86 -4.94
CA LEU A 22 -2.26 5.96 -3.61
C LEU A 22 -3.72 6.40 -3.71
N THR A 23 -4.56 5.77 -2.89
CA THR A 23 -5.97 6.12 -2.76
C THR A 23 -6.23 6.51 -1.32
N ASP A 24 -6.74 7.73 -1.12
CA ASP A 24 -7.08 8.23 0.20
C ASP A 24 -8.52 7.86 0.54
N PHE A 25 -8.74 7.39 1.77
CA PHE A 25 -10.05 7.06 2.30
C PHE A 25 -10.33 7.87 3.56
N ASN A 26 -11.51 8.48 3.62
CA ASN A 26 -12.04 9.12 4.82
C ASN A 26 -13.36 8.46 5.21
N LYS A 27 -13.43 7.87 6.42
CA LYS A 27 -14.60 7.11 6.92
C LYS A 27 -15.10 6.08 5.91
N GLY A 28 -14.19 5.37 5.24
CA GLY A 28 -14.51 4.34 4.24
C GLY A 28 -14.93 4.88 2.87
N LYS A 29 -15.08 6.21 2.70
CA LYS A 29 -15.31 6.82 1.39
C LYS A 29 -13.99 7.23 0.77
N GLN A 30 -13.80 6.89 -0.51
CA GLN A 30 -12.65 7.34 -1.28
C GLN A 30 -12.72 8.87 -1.46
N THR A 31 -11.69 9.57 -1.01
CA THR A 31 -11.61 11.05 -1.04
C THR A 31 -10.60 11.59 -2.03
N GLY A 32 -9.65 10.77 -2.49
CA GLY A 32 -8.63 11.23 -3.41
C GLY A 32 -7.82 10.11 -4.03
N GLU A 33 -7.14 10.42 -5.13
CA GLU A 33 -6.15 9.56 -5.74
C GLU A 33 -4.90 10.37 -6.09
N GLN A 34 -3.74 9.78 -5.86
CA GLN A 34 -2.44 10.35 -6.18
C GLN A 34 -1.61 9.33 -6.96
N PHE A 35 -0.89 9.82 -7.97
CA PHE A 35 -0.10 8.99 -8.89
C PHE A 35 1.38 9.34 -8.81
N TYR A 36 2.23 8.33 -8.92
CA TYR A 36 3.68 8.48 -8.80
C TYR A 36 4.41 7.58 -9.79
N HIS A 37 5.51 8.05 -10.37
CA HIS A 37 6.49 7.14 -10.96
C HIS A 37 7.06 6.24 -9.87
N LEU A 38 7.36 5.00 -10.20
CA LEU A 38 7.90 4.04 -9.24
C LEU A 38 9.23 4.53 -8.63
N GLU A 39 10.08 5.16 -9.43
CA GLU A 39 11.38 5.69 -8.98
C GLU A 39 11.20 6.86 -8.02
N CYS A 40 10.41 7.87 -8.40
CA CYS A 40 10.09 8.99 -7.51
C CYS A 40 9.45 8.52 -6.19
N TRP A 41 8.61 7.49 -6.26
CA TRP A 41 8.01 6.89 -5.08
C TRP A 41 9.06 6.26 -4.15
N ARG A 42 9.99 5.47 -4.70
CA ARG A 42 11.06 4.82 -3.91
C ARG A 42 12.01 5.82 -3.28
N ASP A 43 12.40 6.86 -4.00
CA ASP A 43 13.34 7.87 -3.51
C ASP A 43 12.74 8.68 -2.38
N ARG A 44 11.47 9.10 -2.53
CA ARG A 44 10.78 9.95 -1.56
C ARG A 44 10.26 9.18 -0.36
N PHE A 45 9.74 7.99 -0.61
CA PHE A 45 9.29 7.07 0.41
C PHE A 45 10.32 5.96 0.51
N VAL A 46 11.45 6.27 1.15
CA VAL A 46 12.35 5.23 1.65
C VAL A 46 11.52 4.37 2.60
N ILE A 47 10.95 3.29 2.08
CA ILE A 47 10.38 2.23 2.88
C ILE A 47 11.59 1.56 3.50
N SER A 48 12.11 2.15 4.58
CA SER A 48 13.03 1.45 5.42
C SER A 48 12.29 0.19 5.84
N ASN A 49 12.82 -0.96 5.43
CA ASN A 49 12.47 -2.28 5.96
C ASN A 49 12.95 -2.35 7.42
N SER A 50 12.72 -1.28 8.18
CA SER A 50 13.11 -1.16 9.56
C SER A 50 12.35 -2.22 10.32
N ILE A 51 13.09 -2.92 11.18
CA ILE A 51 12.57 -3.93 12.10
C ILE A 51 11.34 -3.41 12.83
N ARG A 52 11.29 -2.09 13.13
CA ARG A 52 10.14 -1.41 13.73
C ARG A 52 8.86 -1.47 12.88
N LYS A 53 8.92 -1.17 11.57
CA LYS A 53 7.75 -1.24 10.69
C LYS A 53 7.27 -2.68 10.48
N GLN A 54 8.19 -3.63 10.37
CA GLN A 54 7.86 -5.07 10.32
C GLN A 54 7.21 -5.56 11.63
N LYS A 55 7.70 -5.08 12.79
CA LYS A 55 7.10 -5.37 14.10
C LYS A 55 5.69 -4.80 14.23
N MET A 56 5.45 -3.55 13.81
CA MET A 56 4.09 -2.96 13.81
C MET A 56 3.14 -3.76 12.92
N TYR A 57 3.57 -4.10 11.69
CA TYR A 57 2.74 -4.88 10.77
C TYR A 57 2.38 -6.26 11.34
N ARG A 58 3.35 -6.97 11.95
CA ARG A 58 3.09 -8.25 12.65
C ARG A 58 2.12 -8.10 13.82
N GLN A 59 2.22 -7.01 14.60
CA GLN A 59 1.28 -6.75 15.69
C GLN A 59 -0.13 -6.50 15.17
N THR A 60 -0.27 -5.70 14.10
CA THR A 60 -1.56 -5.43 13.45
C THR A 60 -2.20 -6.69 12.86
N GLN A 61 -1.41 -7.57 12.23
CA GLN A 61 -1.94 -8.86 11.75
C GLN A 61 -2.42 -9.76 12.90
N LYS A 62 -1.67 -9.82 14.02
CA LYS A 62 -2.10 -10.58 15.21
C LYS A 62 -3.40 -10.04 15.81
N SER A 63 -3.54 -8.73 15.89
CA SER A 63 -4.77 -8.11 16.41
C SER A 63 -5.96 -8.38 15.49
N ILE A 64 -5.79 -8.27 14.17
CA ILE A 64 -6.83 -8.61 13.18
C ILE A 64 -7.22 -10.09 13.30
N GLY A 65 -6.24 -11.00 13.37
CA GLY A 65 -6.49 -12.43 13.55
C GLY A 65 -7.26 -12.75 14.85
N SER A 66 -6.98 -12.02 15.93
CA SER A 66 -7.72 -12.17 17.20
C SER A 66 -9.16 -11.65 17.14
N ILE A 67 -9.41 -10.60 16.35
CA ILE A 67 -10.75 -10.05 16.14
C ILE A 67 -11.57 -11.01 15.25
N LEU A 68 -10.98 -11.53 14.17
CA LEU A 68 -11.65 -12.50 13.28
C LEU A 68 -12.03 -13.80 14.00
N LYS A 69 -11.16 -14.30 14.89
CA LYS A 69 -11.47 -15.46 15.76
C LYS A 69 -12.65 -15.19 16.69
N ARG A 70 -12.79 -13.97 17.23
CA ARG A 70 -13.93 -13.59 18.09
C ARG A 70 -15.24 -13.48 17.31
N LEU A 71 -15.17 -13.20 16.01
CA LEU A 71 -16.33 -13.05 15.12
C LEU A 71 -16.75 -14.36 14.44
N ASN A 72 -16.09 -15.49 14.72
CA ASN A 72 -16.34 -16.80 14.10
C ASN A 72 -16.31 -16.78 12.55
N VAL A 73 -15.56 -15.83 11.98
CA VAL A 73 -15.31 -15.78 10.54
C VAL A 73 -14.13 -16.70 10.27
N ASN A 74 -14.35 -17.78 9.52
CA ASN A 74 -13.29 -18.70 9.10
C ASN A 74 -12.18 -17.88 8.41
N PRO A 75 -10.92 -17.90 8.90
CA PRO A 75 -9.82 -17.18 8.27
C PRO A 75 -9.39 -17.95 7.02
N THR A 76 -10.22 -17.94 5.99
CA THR A 76 -9.85 -18.55 4.71
C THR A 76 -8.89 -17.64 3.96
N LYS A 77 -7.70 -18.20 3.75
CA LYS A 77 -6.63 -17.82 2.82
C LYS A 77 -5.58 -16.85 3.35
N GLU A 78 -4.55 -17.45 3.93
CA GLU A 78 -3.13 -17.21 3.63
C GLU A 78 -2.84 -15.85 2.97
N TYR A 79 -2.41 -14.89 3.78
CA TYR A 79 -1.60 -13.77 3.28
C TYR A 79 -0.12 -14.18 3.26
N ASP A 80 0.18 -15.37 2.73
CA ASP A 80 1.55 -15.73 2.37
C ASP A 80 1.86 -15.08 1.02
N LEU A 81 2.13 -13.78 1.06
CA LEU A 81 2.94 -13.18 0.01
C LEU A 81 4.40 -13.59 0.27
N VAL A 82 4.74 -14.78 -0.22
CA VAL A 82 6.11 -15.21 -0.47
C VAL A 82 6.73 -14.17 -1.40
N ILE A 83 7.56 -13.29 -0.84
CA ILE A 83 8.49 -12.48 -1.63
C ILE A 83 9.69 -13.39 -1.91
N LYS A 84 9.70 -14.03 -3.08
CA LYS A 84 10.91 -14.55 -3.71
C LYS A 84 11.52 -13.45 -4.59
#